data_AF-A0A420VWY4-F1
#
_entry.id   AF-A0A420VWY4-F1
#
_cell.length_a   1.000
_cell.length_b   1.000
_cell.length_c   1.000
_cell.angle_alpha   90.00
_cell.angle_beta   90.00
_cell.angle_gamma   90.00
#
_symmetry.space_group_name_H-M   'P 1'
#
loop_
_entity.id
_entity.type
_entity.pdbx_description
1 polymer ?
#
loop_
_entity_poly.entity_id
_entity_poly.type
_entity_poly.pdbx_seq_one_letter_code
_entity_poly.pdbx_strand_id
1 'polypeptide(L)'
;MATTTNLYQHLLEKFSYYSTDELIQLNNDTILGQGWGSSKATFRTALISTFSKRGLDLSNIISKEDGFTSVKQVPVRLEQNVLIPLQ
;
A
#
# COMPACT_ATOMS: atom_id res chain seq x y z
N MET A 1 -20.21 9.37 -7.03
CA MET A 1 -18.98 8.60 -7.30
C MET A 1 -17.85 9.43 -7.92
N ALA A 2 -17.81 10.76 -7.75
CA ALA A 2 -16.73 11.62 -8.29
C ALA A 2 -15.55 11.82 -7.32
N THR A 3 -15.71 11.51 -6.03
CA THR A 3 -14.75 11.83 -4.96
C THR A 3 -13.64 10.79 -4.77
N THR A 4 -13.90 9.50 -5.02
CA THR A 4 -12.94 8.41 -4.80
C THR A 4 -11.88 8.30 -5.90
N THR A 5 -12.26 8.48 -7.18
CA THR A 5 -11.33 8.52 -8.30
C THR A 5 -10.37 9.71 -8.19
N ASN A 6 -10.85 10.84 -7.64
CA ASN A 6 -10.03 12.01 -7.37
C ASN A 6 -8.99 11.74 -6.27
N LEU A 7 -9.40 11.09 -5.17
CA LEU A 7 -8.47 10.75 -4.08
C LEU A 7 -7.37 9.79 -4.51
N TYR A 8 -7.71 8.73 -5.27
CA TYR A 8 -6.70 7.77 -5.73
C TYR A 8 -5.59 8.44 -6.56
N GLN A 9 -5.97 9.27 -7.54
CA GLN A 9 -5.00 9.99 -8.37
C GLN A 9 -4.16 10.97 -7.54
N HIS A 10 -4.81 11.72 -6.65
CA HIS A 10 -4.11 12.62 -5.74
C HIS A 10 -3.06 11.90 -4.89
N LEU A 11 -3.40 10.72 -4.37
CA LEU A 11 -2.46 9.92 -3.59
C LEU A 11 -1.29 9.40 -4.43
N LEU A 12 -1.53 8.95 -5.66
CA LEU A 12 -0.45 8.53 -6.56
C LEU A 12 0.53 9.68 -6.84
N GLU A 13 0.00 10.88 -7.12
CA GLU A 13 0.80 12.08 -7.31
C GLU A 13 1.62 12.40 -6.07
N LYS A 14 0.98 12.41 -4.89
CA LYS A 14 1.67 12.69 -3.62
C LYS A 14 2.74 11.65 -3.33
N PHE A 15 2.44 10.35 -3.47
CA PHE A 15 3.37 9.26 -3.24
C PHE A 15 4.59 9.28 -4.16
N SER A 16 4.52 9.93 -5.31
CA SER A 16 5.70 10.10 -6.18
C SER A 16 6.82 10.91 -5.52
N TYR A 17 6.49 11.76 -4.54
CA TYR A 17 7.45 12.61 -3.82
C TYR A 17 8.01 11.96 -2.54
N TYR A 18 7.46 10.83 -2.09
CA TYR A 18 7.93 10.14 -0.88
C TYR A 18 8.99 9.09 -1.21
N SER A 19 9.95 8.90 -0.32
CA SER A 19 10.85 7.75 -0.34
C SER A 19 10.09 6.45 -0.09
N THR A 20 10.72 5.30 -0.38
CA THR A 20 10.10 4.00 -0.14
C THR A 20 9.91 3.74 1.35
N ASP A 21 10.87 4.13 2.19
CA ASP A 21 10.79 4.00 3.64
C ASP A 21 9.65 4.82 4.25
N GLU A 22 9.44 6.06 3.78
CA GLU A 22 8.31 6.89 4.23
C GLU A 22 6.96 6.24 3.87
N LEU A 23 6.85 5.66 2.68
CA LEU A 23 5.63 4.95 2.27
C LEU A 23 5.41 3.67 3.09
N ILE A 24 6.47 2.97 3.49
CA ILE A 24 6.38 1.82 4.39
C ILE A 24 5.90 2.25 5.78
N GLN A 25 6.46 3.34 6.31
CA GLN A 25 6.02 3.90 7.59
C GLN A 25 4.53 4.29 7.53
N LEU A 26 4.12 4.98 6.46
CA LEU A 26 2.72 5.36 6.24
C LEU A 26 1.77 4.15 6.16
N ASN A 27 2.18 3.04 5.53
CA ASN A 27 1.42 1.78 5.57
C ASN A 27 1.27 1.28 7.01
N ASN A 28 2.38 1.21 7.73
CA ASN A 28 2.43 0.62 9.06
C ASN A 28 1.55 1.40 10.05
N ASP A 29 1.64 2.73 10.04
CA ASP A 29 0.81 3.62 10.85
C ASP A 29 -0.68 3.40 10.54
N THR A 30 -1.03 3.28 9.25
CA THR A 30 -2.40 3.04 8.80
C THR A 30 -2.93 1.67 9.24
N ILE A 31 -2.09 0.64 9.30
CA ILE A 31 -2.48 -0.69 9.77
C ILE A 31 -2.66 -0.71 11.29
N LEU A 32 -1.80 -0.02 12.04
CA LEU A 32 -1.84 0.09 13.50
C LEU A 32 -2.98 0.98 14.04
N GLY A 33 -3.88 1.42 13.16
CA GLY A 33 -5.07 2.17 13.55
C GLY A 33 -4.90 3.69 13.52
N GLN A 34 -3.76 4.19 13.05
CA GLN A 34 -3.54 5.63 12.86
C GLN A 34 -4.02 6.06 11.46
N GLY A 35 -5.32 6.28 11.32
CA GLY A 35 -5.89 7.12 10.25
C GLY A 35 -6.61 6.46 9.07
N TRP A 36 -7.11 7.33 8.17
CA TRP A 36 -7.80 7.09 6.88
C TRP A 36 -9.25 6.59 6.89
N GLY A 37 -9.76 6.04 8.00
CA GLY A 37 -11.20 5.74 8.16
C GLY A 37 -11.82 5.04 6.95
N SER A 38 -12.88 5.62 6.37
CA SER A 38 -13.57 5.09 5.18
C SER A 38 -12.74 5.11 3.89
N SER A 39 -11.66 5.89 3.85
CA SER A 39 -10.75 5.99 2.70
C SER A 39 -9.54 5.05 2.80
N LYS A 40 -9.46 4.21 3.85
CA LYS A 40 -8.37 3.24 4.07
C LYS A 40 -8.16 2.32 2.87
N ALA A 41 -9.23 1.85 2.24
CA ALA A 41 -9.13 0.98 1.06
C ALA A 41 -8.48 1.69 -0.13
N THR A 42 -8.94 2.91 -0.47
CA THR A 42 -8.37 3.70 -1.57
C THR A 42 -6.90 4.06 -1.32
N PHE A 43 -6.58 4.46 -0.09
CA PHE A 43 -5.21 4.74 0.33
C PHE A 43 -4.30 3.54 0.13
N ARG A 44 -4.73 2.38 0.63
CA ARG A 44 -3.97 1.15 0.55
C ARG A 44 -3.75 0.69 -0.89
N THR A 45 -4.77 0.78 -1.74
CA THR A 45 -4.65 0.47 -3.16
C THR A 45 -3.65 1.38 -3.87
N ALA A 46 -3.67 2.70 -3.59
CA ALA A 46 -2.70 3.63 -4.15
C ALA A 46 -1.27 3.29 -3.72
N LEU A 47 -1.10 2.93 -2.44
CA LEU A 47 0.21 2.63 -1.86
C LEU A 47 0.80 1.33 -2.43
N ILE A 48 -0.01 0.28 -2.57
CA ILE A 48 0.35 -0.97 -3.24
C ILE A 48 0.71 -0.74 -4.71
N SER A 49 -0.08 0.08 -5.42
CA SER A 49 0.22 0.43 -6.82
C SER A 49 1.56 1.14 -6.94
N THR A 50 1.86 2.08 -6.04
CA THR A 50 3.15 2.77 -5.99
C THR A 50 4.30 1.80 -5.74
N PHE A 51 4.19 0.89 -4.78
CA PHE A 51 5.22 -0.11 -4.52
C PHE A 51 5.47 -1.02 -5.72
N SER A 52 4.40 -1.49 -6.38
CA SER A 52 4.51 -2.31 -7.58
C SER A 52 5.20 -1.55 -8.72
N LYS A 53 4.84 -0.27 -8.92
CA LYS A 53 5.48 0.60 -9.93
C LYS A 53 6.97 0.84 -9.66
N ARG A 54 7.38 0.81 -8.39
CA ARG A 54 8.79 0.91 -7.98
C ARG A 54 9.55 -0.41 -8.12
N GLY A 55 8.90 -1.49 -8.54
CA GLY A 55 9.53 -2.78 -8.73
C GLY A 55 9.80 -3.54 -7.42
N LEU A 56 9.11 -3.18 -6.32
CA LEU A 56 9.21 -3.95 -5.08
C LEU A 56 8.49 -5.29 -5.23
N ASP A 57 9.06 -6.34 -4.65
CA ASP A 57 8.41 -7.64 -4.57
C ASP A 57 7.35 -7.64 -3.44
N LEU A 58 6.11 -7.93 -3.84
CA LEU A 58 4.92 -7.90 -2.98
C LEU A 58 4.36 -9.31 -2.70
N SER A 59 5.05 -10.37 -3.16
CA SER A 59 4.58 -11.76 -3.08
C SER A 59 4.23 -12.22 -1.66
N ASN A 60 4.90 -11.68 -0.64
CA ASN A 60 4.62 -12.03 0.75
C ASN A 60 3.34 -11.39 1.32
N ILE A 61 2.81 -10.36 0.66
CA ILE A 61 1.63 -9.60 1.10
C ILE A 61 0.46 -9.64 0.12
N ILE A 62 0.69 -10.01 -1.15
CA ILE A 62 -0.34 -10.20 -2.17
C ILE A 62 -0.38 -11.67 -2.58
N SER A 63 -1.53 -12.30 -2.42
CA SER A 63 -1.82 -13.66 -2.90
C SER A 63 -2.81 -13.58 -4.05
N LYS A 64 -2.60 -14.40 -5.09
CA LYS A 64 -3.55 -14.58 -6.20
C LYS A 64 -3.97 -16.05 -6.24
N GLU A 65 -5.23 -16.32 -5.95
CA GLU A 65 -5.80 -17.67 -5.90
C GLU A 65 -7.12 -17.67 -6.68
N ASP A 66 -7.25 -18.57 -7.65
CA ASP A 66 -8.50 -18.81 -8.40
C ASP A 66 -9.21 -17.54 -8.93
N GLY A 67 -8.43 -16.59 -9.47
CA GLY A 67 -8.94 -15.33 -10.02
C GLY A 67 -9.22 -14.23 -8.98
N PHE A 68 -9.03 -14.52 -7.69
CA PHE A 68 -9.12 -13.54 -6.61
C PHE A 68 -7.74 -13.05 -6.18
N THR A 69 -7.62 -11.74 -5.99
CA THR A 69 -6.42 -11.13 -5.40
C THR A 69 -6.70 -10.73 -3.97
N SER A 70 -6.00 -11.34 -3.04
CA SER A 70 -6.06 -11.05 -1.60
C SER A 70 -4.82 -10.29 -1.17
N VAL A 71 -5.00 -9.23 -0.38
CA VAL A 71 -3.88 -8.44 0.15
C VAL A 71 -3.91 -8.46 1.67
N LYS A 72 -2.89 -9.03 2.29
CA LYS A 72 -2.74 -9.10 3.76
C LYS A 72 -2.68 -7.72 4.36
N GLN A 73 -3.50 -7.39 5.36
CA GLN A 73 -3.51 -6.10 6.06
C GLN A 73 -2.58 -6.11 7.27
N VAL A 74 -1.27 -6.03 7.01
CA VAL A 74 -0.22 -6.14 8.03
C VAL A 74 0.83 -5.04 7.87
N PRO A 75 1.50 -4.61 8.95
CA PRO A 75 2.70 -3.80 8.85
C PRO A 75 3.78 -4.56 8.08
N VAL A 76 4.70 -3.85 7.44
CA VAL A 76 5.76 -4.43 6.59
C VAL A 76 7.09 -3.75 6.84
N ARG A 77 8.17 -4.40 6.42
CA ARG A 77 9.51 -3.84 6.28
C ARG A 77 10.09 -4.20 4.91
N LEU A 78 11.06 -3.43 4.45
CA LEU A 78 11.79 -3.73 3.21
C LEU A 78 13.03 -4.56 3.52
N GLU A 79 13.18 -5.68 2.84
CA GLU A 79 14.41 -6.47 2.84
C GLU A 79 14.76 -6.84 1.40
N GLN A 80 15.95 -6.43 0.93
CA GLN A 80 16.46 -6.86 -0.39
C GLN A 80 15.44 -6.67 -1.53
N ASN A 81 14.75 -5.53 -1.54
CA ASN A 81 13.69 -5.18 -2.51
C ASN A 81 12.35 -5.94 -2.35
N VAL A 82 12.17 -6.69 -1.26
CA VAL A 82 10.97 -7.45 -0.93
C VAL A 82 10.26 -6.84 0.28
N LEU A 83 8.94 -6.68 0.22
CA LEU A 83 8.14 -6.29 1.38
C LEU A 83 7.80 -7.51 2.22
N ILE A 84 8.37 -7.56 3.43
CA ILE A 84 8.19 -8.64 4.39
C ILE A 84 7.17 -8.21 5.46
N PRO A 85 6.09 -8.97 5.68
CA PRO A 85 5.13 -8.67 6.72
C PRO A 85 5.75 -8.80 8.12
N LEU A 86 5.38 -7.90 9.01
CA LEU A 86 5.70 -7.98 10.44
C LEU A 86 4.60 -8.79 11.15
N GLN A 87 5.02 -9.71 12.02
CA GLN A 87 4.14 -10.53 12.87
C GLN A 87 3.65 -9.73 14.07
#